data_AF-R6H9C9-F1
#
_entry.id   AF-R6H9C9-F1
#
_cell.length_a   1.000
_cell.length_b   1.000
_cell.length_c   1.000
_cell.angle_alpha   90.00
_cell.angle_beta   90.00
_cell.angle_gamma   90.00
#
_symmetry.space_group_name_H-M   'P 1'
#
loop_
_entity.id
_entity.type
_entity.pdbx_description
1 polymer ?
#
loop_
_entity_poly.entity_id
_entity_poly.type
_entity_poly.pdbx_seq_one_letter_code
_entity_poly.pdbx_strand_id
1 'polypeptide(L)'
;MHPLQPRQVAQSEFTDYAADLSVATAYHKCLDDWRDDHSAKARAAAVALEMPYRKAKRRIPQACQAIEDAMAGIHSIEEAALGESDGSRVPEGCLASGVVNLDAAANLFGILLGGLFANKDDFWATDLRRFGARLGKFVYVMDAVMDLRQDQETGSYNPFSSSDRSIEDFREDLELLAAATADAFERLPLERDVHVLRSVLYSGIWQRYNAEESKVEHG
;
A
#
# COMPACT_ATOMS: atom_id res chain seq x y z
N MET A 1 1.94 -20.34 18.47
CA MET A 1 1.10 -20.68 17.31
C MET A 1 1.88 -21.67 16.44
N HIS A 2 1.45 -22.93 16.31
CA HIS A 2 2.27 -23.97 15.67
C HIS A 2 1.89 -24.16 14.17
N PRO A 3 2.79 -23.93 13.20
CA PRO A 3 2.48 -23.91 11.76
C PRO A 3 2.21 -25.28 11.09
N LEU A 4 2.40 -26.38 11.83
CA LEU A 4 2.58 -27.72 11.22
C LEU A 4 1.35 -28.65 11.29
N GLN A 5 0.20 -28.19 11.78
CA GLN A 5 -1.03 -29.00 11.78
C GLN A 5 -1.93 -28.64 10.59
N PRO A 6 -2.34 -29.62 9.75
CA PRO A 6 -3.28 -29.37 8.67
C PRO A 6 -4.62 -28.94 9.26
N ARG A 7 -5.06 -27.74 8.90
CA ARG A 7 -6.38 -27.19 9.23
C ARG A 7 -7.27 -27.26 8.00
N GLN A 8 -8.58 -27.41 8.24
CA GLN A 8 -9.56 -27.13 7.21
C GLN A 8 -9.48 -25.65 6.88
N VAL A 9 -9.01 -25.33 5.68
CA VAL A 9 -8.99 -23.98 5.13
C VAL A 9 -10.12 -23.90 4.12
N ALA A 10 -11.02 -22.92 4.28
CA ALA A 10 -11.98 -22.61 3.24
C ALA A 10 -11.21 -22.04 2.04
N GLN A 11 -11.22 -22.77 0.93
CA GLN A 11 -10.63 -22.34 -0.33
C GLN A 11 -11.73 -21.87 -1.28
N SER A 12 -11.49 -20.73 -1.89
CA SER A 12 -12.31 -20.11 -2.92
C SER A 12 -11.39 -19.41 -3.93
N GLU A 13 -11.93 -19.06 -5.08
CA GLU A 13 -11.22 -18.25 -6.08
C GLU A 13 -10.68 -16.94 -5.48
N PHE A 14 -11.38 -16.33 -4.53
CA PHE A 14 -10.97 -15.07 -3.90
C PHE A 14 -9.88 -15.24 -2.85
N THR A 15 -9.88 -16.34 -2.09
CA THR A 15 -8.80 -16.65 -1.16
C THR A 15 -7.51 -17.02 -1.89
N ASP A 16 -7.62 -17.73 -3.02
CA ASP A 16 -6.47 -18.04 -3.86
C ASP A 16 -5.92 -16.77 -4.52
N TYR A 17 -6.81 -15.92 -5.03
CA TYR A 17 -6.46 -14.60 -5.58
C TYR A 17 -5.75 -13.72 -4.55
N ALA A 18 -6.29 -13.62 -3.32
CA ALA A 18 -5.68 -12.85 -2.25
C ALA A 18 -4.31 -13.40 -1.82
N ALA A 19 -4.12 -14.72 -1.83
CA ALA A 19 -2.83 -15.34 -1.57
C ALA A 19 -1.80 -15.00 -2.66
N ASP A 20 -2.19 -15.09 -3.93
CA ASP A 20 -1.32 -14.73 -5.06
C ASP A 20 -0.98 -13.22 -5.05
N LEU A 21 -1.94 -12.35 -4.70
CA LEU A 21 -1.69 -10.91 -4.49
C LEU A 21 -0.71 -10.66 -3.35
N SER A 22 -0.89 -11.32 -2.20
CA SER A 22 0.00 -11.16 -1.04
C SER A 22 1.44 -11.55 -1.37
N VAL A 23 1.62 -12.60 -2.17
CA VAL A 23 2.94 -13.00 -2.67
C VAL A 23 3.50 -11.95 -3.62
N ALA A 24 2.69 -11.42 -4.53
CA ALA A 24 3.12 -10.41 -5.49
C ALA A 24 3.54 -9.10 -4.81
N THR A 25 2.75 -8.58 -3.88
CA THR A 25 3.07 -7.36 -3.15
C THR A 25 4.28 -7.55 -2.23
N ALA A 26 4.39 -8.68 -1.53
CA ALA A 26 5.54 -8.98 -0.68
C ALA A 26 6.84 -9.12 -1.50
N TYR A 27 6.78 -9.76 -2.67
CA TYR A 27 7.93 -9.87 -3.57
C TYR A 27 8.44 -8.50 -4.01
N HIS A 28 7.53 -7.62 -4.47
CA HIS A 28 7.91 -6.28 -4.92
C HIS A 28 8.39 -5.39 -3.77
N LYS A 29 7.79 -5.48 -2.58
CA LYS A 29 8.30 -4.79 -1.39
C LYS A 29 9.76 -5.18 -1.08
N CYS A 30 10.07 -6.48 -1.06
CA CYS A 30 11.45 -6.92 -0.84
C CYS A 30 12.42 -6.51 -1.94
N LEU A 31 11.94 -6.33 -3.17
CA LEU A 31 12.76 -5.86 -4.28
C LEU A 31 13.09 -4.36 -4.13
N ASP A 32 12.12 -3.57 -3.68
CA ASP A 32 12.25 -2.16 -3.34
C ASP A 32 13.25 -1.95 -2.20
N ASP A 33 13.02 -2.61 -1.05
CA ASP A 33 13.92 -2.59 0.11
C ASP A 33 15.36 -2.98 -0.25
N TRP A 34 15.55 -3.86 -1.25
CA TRP A 34 16.89 -4.24 -1.70
C TRP A 34 17.54 -3.18 -2.59
N ARG A 35 16.77 -2.45 -3.40
CA ARG A 35 17.30 -1.37 -4.26
C ARG A 35 17.75 -0.18 -3.41
N ASP A 36 16.99 0.14 -2.37
CA ASP A 36 17.25 1.31 -1.54
C ASP A 36 18.36 1.03 -0.51
N ASP A 37 18.20 -0.01 0.32
CA ASP A 37 19.10 -0.26 1.45
C ASP A 37 20.23 -1.26 1.14
N HIS A 38 20.25 -1.87 -0.06
CA HIS A 38 21.19 -2.95 -0.43
C HIS A 38 21.25 -4.10 0.59
N SER A 39 20.18 -4.28 1.38
CA SER A 39 20.15 -5.21 2.51
C SER A 39 20.25 -6.66 2.04
N ALA A 40 21.25 -7.39 2.57
CA ALA A 40 21.43 -8.81 2.27
C ALA A 40 20.22 -9.68 2.67
N LYS A 41 19.44 -9.22 3.67
CA LYS A 41 18.20 -9.90 4.11
C LYS A 41 17.06 -9.71 3.10
N ALA A 42 16.89 -8.49 2.58
CA ALA A 42 15.90 -8.19 1.55
C ALA A 42 16.17 -9.01 0.28
N ARG A 43 17.44 -9.11 -0.13
CA ARG A 43 17.86 -9.96 -1.25
C ARG A 43 17.52 -11.44 -1.04
N ALA A 44 17.81 -11.99 0.13
CA ALA A 44 17.50 -13.40 0.43
C ALA A 44 15.99 -13.67 0.42
N ALA A 45 15.19 -12.74 0.95
CA ALA A 45 13.73 -12.82 0.93
C ALA A 45 13.16 -12.73 -0.50
N ALA A 46 13.68 -11.81 -1.32
CA ALA A 46 13.28 -11.68 -2.73
C ALA A 46 13.57 -12.97 -3.52
N VAL A 47 14.73 -13.61 -3.30
CA VAL A 47 15.07 -14.91 -3.91
C VAL A 47 14.11 -16.01 -3.43
N ALA A 48 13.77 -16.05 -2.14
CA ALA A 48 12.82 -17.04 -1.62
C ALA A 48 11.40 -16.85 -2.20
N LEU A 49 10.99 -15.61 -2.46
CA LEU A 49 9.69 -15.26 -3.03
C LEU A 49 9.64 -15.32 -4.56
N GLU A 50 10.78 -15.43 -5.25
CA GLU A 50 10.83 -15.43 -6.72
C GLU A 50 9.99 -16.56 -7.34
N MET A 51 10.13 -17.79 -6.85
CA MET A 51 9.39 -18.94 -7.36
C MET A 51 7.88 -18.86 -7.04
N PRO A 52 7.46 -18.52 -5.80
CA PRO A 52 6.08 -18.17 -5.50
C PRO A 52 5.54 -17.06 -6.41
N TYR A 53 6.29 -15.98 -6.62
CA TYR A 53 5.89 -14.87 -7.48
C TYR A 53 5.68 -15.29 -8.93
N ARG A 54 6.59 -16.10 -9.50
CA ARG A 54 6.43 -16.67 -10.85
C ARG A 54 5.18 -17.54 -10.97
N LYS A 55 4.72 -18.19 -9.88
CA LYS A 55 3.45 -18.93 -9.89
C LYS A 55 2.27 -17.96 -9.86
N ALA A 56 2.29 -16.95 -8.98
CA ALA A 56 1.28 -15.89 -8.92
C ALA A 56 1.15 -15.16 -10.27
N LYS A 57 2.25 -14.72 -10.88
CA LYS A 57 2.28 -14.04 -12.19
C LYS A 57 1.66 -14.87 -13.32
N ARG A 58 1.70 -16.21 -13.24
CA ARG A 58 1.01 -17.07 -14.22
C ARG A 58 -0.50 -17.19 -13.97
N ARG A 59 -0.93 -17.06 -12.73
CA ARG A 59 -2.35 -17.19 -12.33
C ARG A 59 -3.10 -15.87 -12.44
N ILE A 60 -2.46 -14.77 -12.06
CA ILE A 60 -3.02 -13.41 -12.02
C ILE A 60 -2.16 -12.41 -12.82
N PRO A 61 -1.84 -12.69 -14.10
CA PRO A 61 -0.87 -11.91 -14.87
C PRO A 61 -1.21 -10.42 -14.97
N GLN A 62 -2.49 -10.09 -15.13
CA GLN A 62 -2.96 -8.70 -15.22
C GLN A 62 -2.75 -7.93 -13.92
N ALA A 63 -3.03 -8.56 -12.77
CA ALA A 63 -2.82 -7.96 -11.47
C ALA A 63 -1.32 -7.77 -11.17
N CYS A 64 -0.48 -8.76 -11.49
CA CYS A 64 0.97 -8.61 -11.37
C CYS A 64 1.52 -7.52 -12.28
N GLN A 65 1.02 -7.39 -13.51
CA GLN A 65 1.41 -6.30 -14.41
C GLN A 65 1.00 -4.94 -13.84
N ALA A 66 -0.22 -4.82 -13.32
CA ALA A 66 -0.69 -3.58 -12.70
C ALA A 66 0.19 -3.18 -11.50
N ILE A 67 0.60 -4.14 -10.67
CA ILE A 67 1.54 -3.89 -9.56
C ILE A 67 2.89 -3.41 -10.11
N GLU A 68 3.47 -4.10 -11.11
CA GLU A 68 4.75 -3.72 -11.72
C GLU A 68 4.70 -2.29 -12.29
N ASP A 69 3.65 -1.96 -13.03
CA ASP A 69 3.47 -0.64 -13.65
C ASP A 69 3.27 0.47 -12.60
N ALA A 70 2.47 0.20 -11.56
CA ALA A 70 2.22 1.15 -10.49
C ALA A 70 3.47 1.41 -9.65
N MET A 71 4.24 0.38 -9.29
CA MET A 71 5.50 0.53 -8.57
C MET A 71 6.53 1.33 -9.40
N ALA A 72 6.64 1.04 -10.71
CA ALA A 72 7.51 1.81 -11.59
C ALA A 72 7.08 3.29 -11.71
N GLY A 73 5.77 3.54 -11.76
CA GLY A 73 5.21 4.89 -11.77
C GLY A 73 5.45 5.65 -10.46
N ILE A 74 5.27 4.99 -9.31
CA ILE A 74 5.58 5.55 -7.99
C ILE A 74 7.06 5.91 -7.92
N HIS A 75 7.95 4.97 -8.25
CA HIS A 75 9.39 5.24 -8.24
C HIS A 75 9.78 6.43 -9.13
N SER A 76 9.17 6.55 -10.33
CA SER A 76 9.42 7.69 -11.22
C SER A 76 8.95 9.03 -10.64
N ILE A 77 7.86 9.02 -9.86
CA ILE A 77 7.36 10.19 -9.11
C ILE A 77 8.37 10.60 -8.04
N GLU A 78 8.91 9.62 -7.32
CA GLU A 78 9.86 9.82 -6.21
C GLU A 78 11.21 10.36 -6.71
N GLU A 79 11.80 9.75 -7.74
CA GLU A 79 13.03 10.23 -8.39
C GLU A 79 12.88 11.68 -8.90
N ALA A 80 11.73 11.99 -9.53
CA ALA A 80 11.46 13.34 -10.03
C ALA A 80 11.30 14.35 -8.89
N ALA A 81 10.67 13.96 -7.79
CA ALA A 81 10.48 14.83 -6.63
C ALA A 81 11.80 15.12 -5.90
N LEU A 82 12.75 14.17 -5.90
CA LEU A 82 14.12 14.36 -5.39
C LEU A 82 15.03 15.12 -6.36
N GLY A 83 14.58 15.40 -7.59
CA GLY A 83 15.40 16.05 -8.62
C GLY A 83 16.45 15.14 -9.27
N GLU A 84 16.29 13.83 -9.11
CA GLU A 84 17.17 12.80 -9.68
C GLU A 84 16.78 12.45 -11.14
N SER A 85 15.58 12.83 -11.56
CA SER A 85 15.11 12.70 -12.95
C SER A 85 14.47 14.00 -13.47
N ASP A 86 14.40 14.14 -14.80
CA ASP A 86 13.78 15.27 -15.49
C ASP A 86 12.23 15.21 -15.51
N GLY A 87 11.64 14.24 -14.82
CA GLY A 87 10.20 14.02 -14.79
C GLY A 87 9.61 13.41 -16.07
N SER A 88 10.42 13.06 -17.09
CA SER A 88 9.91 12.53 -18.37
C SER A 88 9.20 11.19 -18.24
N ARG A 89 9.44 10.44 -17.15
CA ARG A 89 8.82 9.13 -16.88
C ARG A 89 7.66 9.22 -15.88
N VAL A 90 7.39 10.40 -15.34
CA VAL A 90 6.30 10.61 -14.39
C VAL A 90 4.95 10.41 -15.10
N PRO A 91 4.03 9.59 -14.55
CA PRO A 91 2.72 9.38 -15.16
C PRO A 91 1.93 10.68 -15.35
N GLU A 92 1.16 10.74 -16.44
CA GLU A 92 0.33 11.90 -16.77
C GLU A 92 -0.63 12.24 -15.61
N GLY A 93 -0.81 13.54 -15.33
CA GLY A 93 -1.65 14.02 -14.22
C GLY A 93 -0.98 14.02 -12.83
N CYS A 94 0.25 13.50 -12.70
CA CYS A 94 1.02 13.55 -11.46
C CYS A 94 1.83 14.86 -11.32
N LEU A 95 1.98 15.61 -12.40
CA LEU A 95 2.64 16.92 -12.42
C LEU A 95 1.60 18.05 -12.43
N ALA A 96 1.80 19.04 -11.56
CA ALA A 96 1.09 20.32 -11.56
C ALA A 96 2.10 21.44 -11.80
N SER A 97 1.95 22.16 -12.91
CA SER A 97 2.87 23.25 -13.32
C SER A 97 4.35 22.85 -13.37
N GLY A 98 4.64 21.60 -13.76
CA GLY A 98 6.00 21.07 -13.85
C GLY A 98 6.58 20.57 -12.52
N VAL A 99 5.79 20.59 -11.44
CA VAL A 99 6.19 20.08 -10.10
C VAL A 99 5.37 18.85 -9.77
N VAL A 100 5.99 17.86 -9.14
CA VAL A 100 5.31 16.65 -8.66
C VAL A 100 4.27 17.02 -7.60
N ASN A 101 3.03 16.54 -7.78
CA ASN A 101 2.01 16.64 -6.76
C ASN A 101 2.37 15.72 -5.58
N LEU A 102 2.36 16.24 -4.35
CA LEU A 102 2.66 15.49 -3.13
C LEU A 102 1.78 14.26 -2.94
N ASP A 103 0.54 14.32 -3.42
CA ASP A 103 -0.41 13.20 -3.37
C ASP A 103 -0.24 12.20 -4.52
N ALA A 104 0.64 12.44 -5.49
CA ALA A 104 0.70 11.66 -6.73
C ALA A 104 0.96 10.18 -6.47
N ALA A 105 1.98 9.85 -5.67
CA ALA A 105 2.33 8.48 -5.33
C ALA A 105 1.20 7.79 -4.55
N ALA A 106 0.63 8.49 -3.55
CA ALA A 106 -0.50 7.98 -2.76
C ALA A 106 -1.75 7.73 -3.61
N ASN A 107 -2.05 8.62 -4.56
CA ASN A 107 -3.16 8.48 -5.49
C ASN A 107 -2.94 7.31 -6.47
N LEU A 108 -1.72 7.15 -6.99
CA LEU A 108 -1.37 6.05 -7.89
C LEU A 108 -1.47 4.69 -7.18
N PHE A 109 -0.97 4.60 -5.94
CA PHE A 109 -1.11 3.41 -5.12
C PHE A 109 -2.58 3.12 -4.77
N GLY A 110 -3.38 4.15 -4.51
CA GLY A 110 -4.83 4.04 -4.42
C GLY A 110 -5.45 3.43 -5.69
N ILE A 111 -5.17 4.01 -6.87
CA ILE A 111 -5.70 3.51 -8.14
C ILE A 111 -5.34 2.04 -8.36
N LEU A 112 -4.09 1.65 -8.07
CA LEU A 112 -3.65 0.25 -8.08
C LEU A 112 -4.54 -0.61 -7.19
N LEU A 113 -4.65 -0.28 -5.90
CA LEU A 113 -5.38 -1.12 -4.94
C LEU A 113 -6.87 -1.20 -5.28
N GLY A 114 -7.46 -0.11 -5.79
CA GLY A 114 -8.82 -0.11 -6.34
C GLY A 114 -8.97 -1.09 -7.50
N GLY A 115 -8.00 -1.12 -8.42
CA GLY A 115 -7.98 -2.08 -9.52
C GLY A 115 -7.87 -3.54 -9.06
N LEU A 116 -7.03 -3.81 -8.06
CA LEU A 116 -6.85 -5.15 -7.48
C LEU A 116 -8.10 -5.65 -6.75
N PHE A 117 -8.81 -4.76 -6.03
CA PHE A 117 -10.03 -5.12 -5.31
C PHE A 117 -11.20 -5.37 -6.27
N ALA A 118 -11.29 -4.61 -7.37
CA ALA A 118 -12.25 -4.82 -8.44
C ALA A 118 -11.82 -5.92 -9.42
N ASN A 119 -11.49 -7.11 -8.90
CA ASN A 119 -10.99 -8.25 -9.67
C ASN A 119 -11.97 -8.74 -10.75
N LYS A 120 -13.27 -8.60 -10.51
CA LYS A 120 -14.33 -8.89 -11.49
C LYS A 120 -14.98 -7.59 -11.93
N ASP A 121 -15.21 -7.47 -13.24
CA ASP A 121 -16.00 -6.38 -13.81
C ASP A 121 -17.50 -6.71 -13.70
N ASP A 122 -17.99 -6.72 -12.47
CA ASP A 122 -19.38 -7.00 -12.13
C ASP A 122 -20.05 -5.81 -11.43
N PHE A 123 -21.27 -6.02 -10.94
CA PHE A 123 -22.07 -4.99 -10.27
C PHE A 123 -21.32 -4.31 -9.11
N TRP A 124 -20.40 -5.00 -8.43
CA TRP A 124 -19.66 -4.49 -7.28
C TRP A 124 -18.33 -3.83 -7.64
N ALA A 125 -17.89 -3.93 -8.91
CA ALA A 125 -16.60 -3.44 -9.35
C ALA A 125 -16.37 -1.96 -9.01
N THR A 126 -17.42 -1.13 -9.14
CA THR A 126 -17.32 0.30 -8.86
C THR A 126 -17.10 0.58 -7.37
N ASP A 127 -17.89 -0.05 -6.49
CA ASP A 127 -17.77 0.15 -5.04
C ASP A 127 -16.47 -0.45 -4.49
N LEU A 128 -16.07 -1.63 -4.97
CA LEU A 128 -14.80 -2.27 -4.62
C LEU A 128 -13.60 -1.43 -5.08
N ARG A 129 -13.66 -0.84 -6.29
CA ARG A 129 -12.61 0.05 -6.79
C ARG A 129 -12.50 1.31 -5.95
N ARG A 130 -13.63 1.93 -5.60
CA ARG A 130 -13.66 3.12 -4.73
C ARG A 130 -13.12 2.80 -3.33
N PHE A 131 -13.50 1.66 -2.76
CA PHE A 131 -13.01 1.21 -1.47
C PHE A 131 -11.50 0.96 -1.50
N GLY A 132 -11.02 0.15 -2.43
CA GLY A 132 -9.59 -0.14 -2.59
C GLY A 132 -8.77 1.12 -2.83
N ALA A 133 -9.28 2.08 -3.62
CA ALA A 133 -8.56 3.32 -3.86
C ALA A 133 -8.39 4.21 -2.64
N ARG A 134 -9.43 4.32 -1.81
CA ARG A 134 -9.34 5.08 -0.56
C ARG A 134 -8.46 4.39 0.46
N LEU A 135 -8.60 3.07 0.58
CA LEU A 135 -7.75 2.26 1.45
C LEU A 135 -6.28 2.36 1.04
N GLY A 136 -5.98 2.29 -0.26
CA GLY A 136 -4.62 2.39 -0.76
C GLY A 136 -4.00 3.75 -0.45
N LYS A 137 -4.72 4.84 -0.70
CA LYS A 137 -4.25 6.20 -0.33
C LYS A 137 -3.99 6.31 1.17
N PHE A 138 -4.89 5.79 2.02
CA PHE A 138 -4.68 5.75 3.46
C PHE A 138 -3.42 4.96 3.84
N VAL A 139 -3.23 3.76 3.29
CA VAL A 139 -2.08 2.90 3.61
C VAL A 139 -0.77 3.57 3.21
N TYR A 140 -0.71 4.17 2.02
CA TYR A 140 0.50 4.87 1.57
C TYR A 140 0.85 6.06 2.48
N VAL A 141 -0.14 6.92 2.78
CA VAL A 141 0.07 8.09 3.66
C VAL A 141 0.47 7.66 5.06
N MET A 142 -0.17 6.61 5.61
CA MET A 142 0.19 6.05 6.90
C MET A 142 1.64 5.55 6.91
N ASP A 143 2.10 4.82 5.89
CA ASP A 143 3.49 4.34 5.81
C ASP A 143 4.47 5.52 5.78
N ALA A 144 4.21 6.52 4.92
CA ALA A 144 5.02 7.73 4.84
C ALA A 144 5.06 8.54 6.16
N VAL A 145 3.96 8.63 6.91
CA VAL A 145 3.97 9.27 8.23
C VAL A 145 4.80 8.47 9.23
N MET A 146 4.67 7.14 9.22
CA MET A 146 5.37 6.25 10.14
C MET A 146 6.88 6.19 9.89
N ASP A 147 7.31 6.38 8.64
CA ASP A 147 8.71 6.30 8.24
C ASP A 147 9.38 7.68 8.09
N LEU A 148 8.62 8.78 8.26
CA LEU A 148 9.06 10.18 8.10
C LEU A 148 10.43 10.48 8.73
N ARG A 149 10.62 10.09 10.00
CA ARG A 149 11.88 10.36 10.70
C ARG A 149 13.05 9.62 10.06
N GLN A 150 12.85 8.33 9.73
CA GLN A 150 13.90 7.52 9.12
C GLN A 150 14.25 8.06 7.74
N ASP A 151 13.24 8.41 6.94
CA ASP A 151 13.45 8.93 5.58
C ASP A 151 14.19 10.27 5.58
N GLN A 152 13.90 11.15 6.54
CA GLN A 152 14.67 12.40 6.74
C GLN A 152 16.12 12.13 7.13
N GLU A 153 16.39 11.10 7.95
CA GLU A 153 17.74 10.73 8.39
C GLU A 153 18.55 10.08 7.25
N THR A 154 17.93 9.28 6.38
CA THR A 154 18.59 8.60 5.25
C THR A 154 18.62 9.45 3.97
N GLY A 155 17.82 10.51 3.88
CA GLY A 155 17.62 11.29 2.66
C GLY A 155 16.73 10.61 1.63
N SER A 156 15.98 9.57 2.03
CA SER A 156 15.02 8.88 1.19
C SER A 156 13.82 9.79 0.86
N TYR A 157 13.13 9.51 -0.25
CA TYR A 157 11.93 10.27 -0.58
C TYR A 157 10.85 10.05 0.49
N ASN A 158 10.30 11.16 0.98
CA ASN A 158 9.07 11.17 1.74
C ASN A 158 8.26 12.42 1.36
N PRO A 159 6.95 12.30 1.05
CA PRO A 159 6.13 13.44 0.66
C PRO A 159 6.00 14.52 1.76
N PHE A 160 6.30 14.17 3.01
CA PHE A 160 6.23 15.06 4.17
C PHE A 160 7.59 15.52 4.69
N SER A 161 8.69 15.14 4.03
CA SER A 161 10.07 15.47 4.44
C SER A 161 10.33 16.97 4.65
N SER A 162 9.65 17.82 3.87
CA SER A 162 9.75 19.29 3.95
C SER A 162 8.83 19.94 4.98
N SER A 163 8.01 19.17 5.69
CA SER A 163 7.14 19.66 6.75
C SER A 163 7.87 19.61 8.10
N ASP A 164 7.66 20.63 8.94
CA ASP A 164 8.13 20.65 10.33
C ASP A 164 7.17 19.90 11.28
N ARG A 165 6.29 19.04 10.72
CA ARG A 165 5.23 18.35 11.45
C ARG A 165 5.77 17.08 12.12
N SER A 166 5.30 16.80 13.33
CA SER A 166 5.52 15.50 13.98
C SER A 166 4.45 14.49 13.58
N ILE A 167 4.63 13.22 13.94
CA ILE A 167 3.68 12.13 13.64
C ILE A 167 2.29 12.44 14.21
N GLU A 168 2.22 13.07 15.38
CA GLU A 168 0.98 13.46 16.06
C GLU A 168 0.18 14.48 15.26
N ASP A 169 0.86 15.38 14.54
CA ASP A 169 0.19 16.40 13.73
C ASP A 169 -0.61 15.77 12.59
N PHE A 170 -0.21 14.58 12.08
CA PHE A 170 -0.88 13.89 10.97
C PHE A 170 -2.14 13.13 11.37
N ARG A 171 -2.48 13.07 12.66
CA ARG A 171 -3.66 12.36 13.17
C ARG A 171 -4.93 12.75 12.42
N GLU A 172 -5.21 14.04 12.28
CA GLU A 172 -6.42 14.53 11.61
C GLU A 172 -6.47 14.15 10.12
N ASP A 173 -5.34 14.21 9.42
CA ASP A 173 -5.25 13.83 8.01
C ASP A 173 -5.52 12.33 7.82
N LEU A 174 -4.94 11.50 8.69
CA LEU A 174 -5.15 10.05 8.69
C LEU A 174 -6.60 9.70 9.06
N GLU A 175 -7.20 10.40 10.01
CA GLU A 175 -8.60 10.22 10.40
C GLU A 175 -9.55 10.56 9.24
N LEU A 176 -9.26 11.63 8.49
CA LEU A 176 -10.02 11.99 7.29
C LEU A 176 -9.95 10.90 6.22
N LEU A 177 -8.75 10.37 5.94
CA LEU A 177 -8.55 9.28 4.98
C LEU A 177 -9.21 7.97 5.45
N ALA A 178 -9.14 7.66 6.74
CA ALA A 178 -9.82 6.51 7.33
C ALA A 178 -11.35 6.65 7.24
N ALA A 179 -11.89 7.83 7.53
CA ALA A 179 -13.32 8.11 7.42
C ALA A 179 -13.81 7.97 5.96
N ALA A 180 -13.04 8.46 4.99
CA ALA A 180 -13.35 8.24 3.58
C ALA A 180 -13.34 6.75 3.22
N THR A 181 -12.36 5.99 3.72
CA THR A 181 -12.27 4.54 3.51
C THR A 181 -13.48 3.82 4.12
N ALA A 182 -13.87 4.19 5.35
CA ALA A 182 -15.05 3.69 6.03
C ALA A 182 -16.36 3.98 5.26
N ASP A 183 -16.54 5.20 4.73
CA ASP A 183 -17.70 5.56 3.90
C ASP A 183 -17.82 4.66 2.66
N ALA A 184 -16.70 4.33 2.01
CA ALA A 184 -16.71 3.41 0.87
C ALA A 184 -16.98 1.97 1.28
N PHE A 185 -16.42 1.54 2.42
CA PHE A 185 -16.65 0.20 2.97
C PHE A 185 -18.11 -0.05 3.33
N GLU A 186 -18.76 0.91 4.00
CA GLU A 186 -20.16 0.78 4.46
C GLU A 186 -21.19 0.78 3.33
N ARG A 187 -20.78 1.10 2.09
CA ARG A 187 -21.61 0.94 0.89
C ARG A 187 -21.65 -0.49 0.36
N LEU A 188 -20.70 -1.32 0.77
CA LEU A 188 -20.65 -2.72 0.35
C LEU A 188 -21.79 -3.51 1.01
N PRO A 189 -22.45 -4.43 0.27
CA PRO A 189 -23.60 -5.22 0.73
C PRO A 189 -23.17 -6.38 1.66
N LEU A 190 -22.47 -6.08 2.75
CA LEU A 190 -21.85 -7.10 3.59
C LEU A 190 -22.86 -7.72 4.56
N GLU A 191 -23.17 -9.01 4.37
CA GLU A 191 -24.07 -9.75 5.26
C GLU A 191 -23.33 -10.62 6.27
N ARG A 192 -22.21 -11.23 5.85
CA ARG A 192 -21.42 -12.17 6.67
C ARG A 192 -20.14 -11.52 7.17
N ASP A 193 -19.78 -11.83 8.41
CA ASP A 193 -18.51 -11.46 9.04
C ASP A 193 -18.17 -9.95 9.01
N VAL A 194 -19.18 -9.10 8.83
CA VAL A 194 -19.01 -7.63 8.78
C VAL A 194 -18.32 -7.08 10.03
N HIS A 195 -18.55 -7.71 11.19
CA HIS A 195 -17.92 -7.32 12.43
C HIS A 195 -16.40 -7.56 12.41
N VAL A 196 -15.93 -8.63 11.77
CA VAL A 196 -14.49 -8.91 11.60
C VAL A 196 -13.87 -7.88 10.67
N LEU A 197 -14.51 -7.61 9.54
CA LEU A 197 -14.04 -6.60 8.58
C LEU A 197 -14.01 -5.19 9.18
N ARG A 198 -15.04 -4.80 9.93
CA ARG A 198 -15.06 -3.55 10.70
C ARG A 198 -13.97 -3.49 11.76
N SER A 199 -13.67 -4.60 12.44
CA SER A 199 -12.59 -4.64 13.42
C SER A 199 -11.23 -4.40 12.78
N VAL A 200 -10.99 -5.00 11.61
CA VAL A 200 -9.79 -4.74 10.80
C VAL A 200 -9.73 -3.28 10.38
N LEU A 201 -10.82 -2.73 9.84
CA LEU A 201 -10.84 -1.38 9.28
C LEU A 201 -10.82 -0.27 10.33
N TYR A 202 -11.51 -0.43 11.46
CA TYR A 202 -11.65 0.64 12.47
C TYR A 202 -10.58 0.58 13.55
N SER A 203 -9.95 -0.56 13.75
CA SER A 203 -8.93 -0.73 14.80
C SER A 203 -7.63 -1.30 14.25
N GLY A 204 -7.68 -2.31 13.39
CA GLY A 204 -6.50 -2.98 12.85
C GLY A 204 -5.54 -2.04 12.13
N ILE A 205 -6.06 -1.18 11.25
CA ILE A 205 -5.22 -0.26 10.46
C ILE A 205 -4.49 0.80 11.30
N TRP A 206 -4.94 1.05 12.53
CA TRP A 206 -4.38 2.05 13.44
C TRP A 206 -3.33 1.49 14.41
N GLN A 207 -3.13 0.17 14.44
CA GLN A 207 -2.28 -0.48 15.45
C GLN A 207 -0.84 0.03 15.44
N ARG A 208 -0.25 0.22 14.26
CA ARG A 208 1.13 0.71 14.12
C ARG A 208 1.25 2.16 14.61
N TYR A 209 0.30 3.02 14.20
CA TYR A 209 0.27 4.43 14.61
C TYR A 209 0.13 4.60 16.13
N ASN A 210 -0.89 3.96 16.71
CA ASN A 210 -1.16 4.06 18.15
C ASN A 210 0.01 3.53 19.00
N ALA A 211 0.72 2.51 18.50
CA ALA A 211 1.90 1.97 19.18
C ALA A 211 3.09 2.94 19.16
N GLU A 212 3.20 3.78 18.13
CA GLU A 212 4.27 4.78 18.04
C GLU A 212 3.96 6.02 18.87
N GLU A 213 2.73 6.53 18.78
CA GLU A 213 2.25 7.65 19.60
C GLU A 213 2.38 7.33 21.10
N SER A 214 2.05 6.10 21.52
CA SER A 214 2.22 5.65 22.91
C SER A 214 3.67 5.71 23.40
N LYS A 215 4.66 5.52 22.52
CA LYS A 215 6.10 5.63 22.88
C LYS A 215 6.51 7.08 23.06
N VAL A 216 5.94 8.00 22.27
CA VAL A 216 6.21 9.44 22.37
C VAL A 216 5.61 10.02 23.65
N GLU A 217 4.40 9.60 24.04
CA GLU A 217 3.78 10.07 25.29
C GLU A 217 4.49 9.59 26.58
N HIS A 218 5.24 8.49 26.51
CA HIS A 218 5.89 7.85 27.66
C HIS A 218 7.44 7.94 27.65
N GLY A 219 8.03 8.64 26.67
CA GLY A 219 9.48 8.84 26.52
C GLY A 219 9.91 10.24 26.90
#